data_AF-T1A2W9-F1
#
_entry.id   AF-T1A2W9-F1
#
_cell.length_a   1.000
_cell.length_b   1.000
_cell.length_c   1.000
_cell.angle_alpha   90.00
_cell.angle_beta   90.00
_cell.angle_gamma   90.00
#
_symmetry.space_group_name_H-M   'P 1'
#
loop_
_entity.id
_entity.type
_entity.pdbx_description
1 polymer ?
#
loop_
_entity_poly.entity_id
_entity_poly.type
_entity_poly.pdbx_seq_one_letter_code
_entity_poly.pdbx_strand_id
1 'polypeptide(L)'
;PFDVPAFQPGGPPVPDLNYVLDRRGELLALLAAVPDPRKRRGIRHRQANILLVAICATLAGMRNFVAVGQWATLFAPRGAGAAGLSAP
;
A
#
# COMPACT_ATOMS: atom_id res chain seq x y z
N PRO A 1 -13.55 6.57 13.96
CA PRO A 1 -12.57 7.20 13.04
C PRO A 1 -12.03 6.28 11.92
N PHE A 2 -12.38 4.99 11.92
CA PHE A 2 -12.35 4.16 10.71
C PHE A 2 -13.80 3.87 10.35
N ASP A 3 -14.33 4.55 9.33
CA ASP A 3 -15.61 4.17 8.77
C ASP A 3 -15.35 2.90 7.97
N VAL A 4 -15.62 1.75 8.59
CA VAL A 4 -15.87 0.53 7.81
C VAL A 4 -16.96 0.89 6.80
N PRO A 5 -16.77 0.68 5.49
CA PRO A 5 -17.87 0.84 4.56
C PRO A 5 -18.95 -0.09 5.11
N ALA A 6 -20.08 0.51 5.53
CA ALA A 6 -21.06 -0.17 6.33
C ALA A 6 -21.36 -1.50 5.65
N PHE A 7 -21.05 -2.62 6.32
CA PHE A 7 -21.52 -3.92 5.89
C PHE A 7 -23.04 -3.76 5.87
N GLN A 8 -23.63 -3.59 4.69
CA GLN A 8 -25.06 -3.43 4.56
C GLN A 8 -25.65 -4.82 4.80
N PRO A 9 -26.31 -5.08 5.95
CA PRO A 9 -26.94 -6.37 6.16
C PRO A 9 -28.02 -6.53 5.07
N GLY A 10 -27.83 -7.49 4.16
CA GLY A 10 -28.71 -7.74 3.02
C GLY A 10 -28.16 -7.36 1.65
N GLY A 11 -26.97 -6.76 1.55
CA GLY A 11 -26.21 -6.67 0.29
C GLY A 11 -25.57 -8.02 -0.08
N PRO A 12 -25.17 -8.24 -1.35
CA PRO A 12 -24.42 -9.45 -1.69
C PRO A 12 -23.22 -9.57 -0.73
N PRO A 13 -22.98 -10.75 -0.12
CA PRO A 13 -21.92 -10.94 0.87
C PRO A 13 -20.52 -10.77 0.28
N VAL A 14 -20.45 -10.70 -1.05
CA VAL A 14 -19.26 -10.44 -1.83
C VAL A 14 -19.25 -8.95 -2.23
N PRO A 15 -18.18 -8.21 -1.92
CA PRO A 15 -17.97 -6.88 -2.47
C PRO A 15 -18.14 -6.92 -3.99
N ASP A 16 -18.95 -6.02 -4.54
CA ASP A 16 -19.05 -5.89 -6.00
C ASP A 16 -17.64 -5.61 -6.55
N LEU A 17 -17.18 -6.53 -7.40
CA LEU A 17 -15.84 -6.46 -7.95
C LEU A 17 -15.66 -5.20 -8.79
N ASN A 18 -16.73 -4.71 -9.44
CA ASN A 18 -16.69 -3.48 -10.22
C ASN A 18 -16.48 -2.25 -9.32
N TYR A 19 -17.17 -2.20 -8.17
CA TYR A 19 -16.94 -1.16 -7.16
C TYR A 19 -15.49 -1.17 -6.65
N VAL A 20 -14.94 -2.36 -6.38
CA VAL A 20 -13.55 -2.50 -5.94
C VAL A 20 -12.56 -2.12 -7.04
N LEU A 21 -12.85 -2.48 -8.31
CA LEU A 21 -12.04 -2.16 -9.49
C LEU A 21 -11.99 -0.66 -9.77
N ASP A 22 -13.13 0.03 -9.68
CA ASP A 22 -13.27 1.47 -9.90
C ASP A 22 -12.44 2.27 -8.88
N ARG A 23 -12.41 1.81 -7.63
CA ARG A 23 -11.61 2.40 -6.53
C ARG A 23 -10.10 2.13 -6.60
N ARG A 24 -9.60 1.21 -7.45
CA ARG A 24 -8.17 0.78 -7.41
C ARG A 24 -7.17 1.90 -7.69
N GLY A 25 -7.58 2.93 -8.43
CA GLY A 25 -6.74 4.10 -8.75
C GLY A 25 -6.69 5.16 -7.65
N GLU A 26 -7.59 5.12 -6.66
CA GLU A 26 -7.76 6.21 -5.69
C GLU A 26 -6.84 6.09 -4.47
N LEU A 27 -6.20 4.94 -4.25
CA LEU A 27 -5.43 4.69 -3.02
C LEU A 27 -4.33 5.73 -2.79
N LEU A 28 -3.58 6.09 -3.84
CA LEU A 28 -2.52 7.09 -3.72
C LEU A 28 -3.09 8.49 -3.42
N ALA A 29 -4.27 8.82 -3.99
CA ALA A 29 -4.95 10.08 -3.71
C ALA A 29 -5.47 10.14 -2.27
N LEU A 30 -6.03 9.04 -1.76
CA LEU A 30 -6.45 8.92 -0.36
C LEU A 30 -5.25 9.03 0.60
N LEU A 31 -4.13 8.38 0.28
CA LEU A 31 -2.91 8.47 1.09
C LEU A 31 -2.26 9.86 1.04
N ALA A 32 -2.46 10.61 -0.05
CA ALA A 32 -2.00 11.99 -0.17
C ALA A 32 -2.83 12.96 0.69
N ALA A 33 -4.07 12.59 1.07
CA ALA A 33 -4.91 13.38 1.97
C ALA A 33 -4.50 13.21 3.45
N VAL A 34 -3.67 12.23 3.79
CA VAL A 34 -3.19 12.02 5.16
C VAL A 34 -2.23 13.17 5.54
N PRO A 35 -2.50 13.92 6.63
CA PRO A 35 -1.62 14.99 7.08
C PRO A 35 -0.21 14.45 7.37
N ASP A 36 0.82 15.04 6.76
CA ASP A 36 2.21 14.63 6.98
C ASP A 36 2.76 15.31 8.26
N PRO A 37 3.05 14.55 9.34
CA PRO A 37 3.58 15.11 10.58
C PRO A 37 5.07 15.51 10.46
N ARG A 38 5.73 15.22 9.33
CA ARG A 38 7.15 15.53 9.14
C ARG A 38 7.36 17.04 8.99
N LYS A 39 8.38 17.56 9.67
CA LYS A 39 8.82 18.95 9.46
C LYS A 39 9.24 19.15 8.00
N ARG A 40 8.78 20.25 7.38
CA ARG A 40 9.00 20.61 5.96
C ARG A 40 10.46 20.52 5.49
N ARG A 41 11.43 20.66 6.40
CA ARG A 41 12.88 20.62 6.12
C ARG A 41 13.46 19.20 5.93
N GLY A 42 12.68 18.14 6.15
CA GLY A 42 13.14 16.74 6.13
C GLY A 42 12.51 15.84 5.06
N ILE A 43 11.82 16.41 4.06
CA ILE A 43 11.03 15.63 3.10
C ILE A 43 11.91 15.23 1.90
N ARG A 44 12.46 14.01 1.90
CA ARG A 44 13.16 13.40 0.75
C ARG A 44 12.26 12.55 -0.14
N HIS A 45 11.21 11.97 0.45
CA HIS A 45 10.23 11.14 -0.23
C HIS A 45 8.83 11.53 0.24
N ARG A 46 7.87 11.55 -0.69
CA ARG A 46 6.47 11.86 -0.37
C ARG A 46 5.92 10.80 0.58
N GLN A 47 5.34 11.21 1.71
CA GLN A 47 4.76 10.31 2.72
C GLN A 47 3.77 9.32 2.11
N ALA A 48 2.96 9.76 1.15
CA ALA A 48 2.02 8.90 0.42
C ALA A 48 2.70 7.70 -0.26
N ASN A 49 3.88 7.90 -0.86
CA ASN A 49 4.62 6.81 -1.51
C ASN A 49 5.20 5.82 -0.49
N ILE A 50 5.67 6.32 0.65
CA ILE A 50 6.18 5.48 1.74
C ILE A 50 5.04 4.61 2.31
N LEU A 51 3.87 5.22 2.53
CA LEU A 51 2.68 4.51 3.00
C LEU A 51 2.21 3.46 1.99
N LEU A 52 2.20 3.79 0.70
CA LEU A 52 1.81 2.86 -0.35
C LEU A 52 2.72 1.61 -0.35
N VAL A 53 4.03 1.80 -0.33
CA VAL A 53 5.00 0.69 -0.29
C VAL A 53 4.82 -0.16 0.97
N ALA A 54 4.61 0.48 2.13
CA ALA A 54 4.35 -0.24 3.37
C ALA A 54 3.07 -1.07 3.30
N ILE A 55 1.97 -0.52 2.77
CA ILE A 55 0.69 -1.22 2.59
C ILE A 55 0.86 -2.42 1.67
N CYS A 56 1.49 -2.24 0.49
CA CYS A 56 1.71 -3.33 -0.45
C CYS A 56 2.57 -4.45 0.16
N ALA A 57 3.62 -4.10 0.92
CA ALA A 57 4.44 -5.07 1.62
C ALA A 57 3.65 -5.81 2.72
N THR A 58 2.79 -5.12 3.47
CA THR A 58 1.95 -5.78 4.49
C THR A 58 0.92 -6.72 3.87
N LEU A 59 0.33 -6.35 2.72
CA LEU A 59 -0.58 -7.22 1.96
C LEU A 59 0.15 -8.45 1.39
N ALA A 60 1.44 -8.31 1.07
CA ALA A 60 2.32 -9.42 0.71
C ALA A 60 2.77 -10.27 1.93
N GLY A 61 2.28 -9.99 3.14
CA GLY A 61 2.58 -10.76 4.35
C GLY A 61 3.83 -10.31 5.12
N MET A 62 4.45 -9.19 4.75
CA MET A 62 5.64 -8.69 5.45
C MET A 62 5.25 -8.06 6.79
N ARG A 63 5.73 -8.62 7.90
CA ARG A 63 5.38 -8.19 9.28
C ARG A 63 6.47 -7.41 10.00
N ASN A 64 7.60 -7.14 9.36
CA ASN A 64 8.71 -6.38 9.97
C ASN A 64 9.28 -5.35 8.98
N PHE A 65 9.86 -4.27 9.52
CA PHE A 65 10.37 -3.14 8.72
C PHE A 65 11.52 -3.54 7.77
N VAL A 66 12.37 -4.47 8.20
CA VAL A 66 13.50 -4.96 7.38
C VAL A 66 12.99 -5.65 6.13
N ALA A 67 11.97 -6.49 6.27
CA ALA A 67 11.42 -7.30 5.22
C ALA A 67 10.52 -6.49 4.29
N VAL A 68 9.85 -5.45 4.81
CA VAL A 68 9.23 -4.39 3.97
C VAL A 68 10.29 -3.70 3.09
N GLY A 69 11.45 -3.37 3.67
CA GLY A 69 12.57 -2.78 2.92
C GLY A 69 13.12 -3.71 1.84
N GLN A 70 13.34 -4.99 2.18
CA GLN A 70 13.77 -6.02 1.22
C GLN A 70 12.76 -6.19 0.09
N TRP A 71 11.47 -6.27 0.42
CA TRP A 71 10.39 -6.36 -0.56
C TRP A 71 10.35 -5.16 -1.50
N ALA A 72 10.52 -3.94 -0.97
CA ALA A 72 10.56 -2.72 -1.77
C ALA A 72 11.70 -2.73 -2.81
N THR A 73 12.82 -3.39 -2.50
CA THR A 73 13.94 -3.47 -3.45
C THR A 73 13.58 -4.25 -4.71
N LEU A 74 12.64 -5.21 -4.66
CA LEU A 74 12.22 -6.01 -5.82
C LEU A 74 11.62 -5.14 -6.93
N PHE A 75 11.05 -3.98 -6.58
CA PHE A 75 10.39 -3.07 -7.51
C PHE A 75 11.22 -1.81 -7.79
N ALA A 76 12.40 -1.68 -7.18
CA ALA A 76 13.34 -0.63 -7.54
C ALA A 76 13.88 -0.92 -8.95
N PRO A 77 13.92 0.06 -9.87
CA PRO A 77 14.45 -0.15 -11.20
C PRO A 77 15.92 -0.61 -11.09
N ARG A 78 16.16 -1.89 -11.39
CA ARG A 78 17.50 -2.50 -11.32
C ARG A 78 18.07 -2.68 -12.70
N GLY A 79 19.23 -2.05 -12.94
CA GLY A 79 20.36 -2.84 -13.40
C GLY A 79 20.85 -3.72 -12.25
N ALA A 80 21.29 -4.94 -12.56
CA ALA A 80 21.79 -6.00 -11.66
C ALA A 80 20.73 -6.95 -11.05
N GLY A 81 20.45 -8.03 -11.79
CA GLY A 81 20.86 -9.39 -11.41
C GLY A 81 20.40 -9.98 -10.08
N ALA A 82 19.68 -11.11 -10.21
CA ALA A 82 19.52 -12.19 -9.23
C ALA A 82 18.80 -11.87 -7.91
N ALA A 83 17.53 -12.22 -7.85
CA ALA A 83 16.97 -12.98 -6.72
C ALA A 83 15.66 -13.62 -7.19
N GLY A 84 15.76 -14.84 -7.72
CA GLY A 84 14.62 -15.73 -7.72
C GLY A 84 14.24 -16.03 -6.27
N LEU A 85 12.97 -15.85 -5.93
CA LEU A 85 12.27 -16.52 -4.83
C LEU A 85 10.77 -16.27 -5.09
N SER A 86 10.02 -17.26 -5.58
CA SER A 86 9.36 -18.27 -4.74
C SER A 86 8.68 -17.61 -3.55
N ALA A 87 7.43 -17.19 -3.76
CA ALA A 87 6.51 -16.82 -2.70
C ALA A 87 6.08 -18.09 -1.92
N PRO A 88 5.92 -18.03 -0.59
CA PRO A 88 5.17 -19.04 0.16
C PRO A 88 3.68 -19.01 -0.17
#